data_AF-A0A3Q9GAB9-F1
#
_entry.id   AF-A0A3Q9GAB9-F1
#
_cell.length_a   1.000
_cell.length_b   1.000
_cell.length_c   1.000
_cell.angle_alpha   90.00
_cell.angle_beta   90.00
_cell.angle_gamma   90.00
#
_symmetry.space_group_name_H-M   'P 1'
#
loop_
_entity.id
_entity.type
_entity.pdbx_description
1 polymer ?
#
loop_
_entity_poly.entity_id
_entity_poly.type
_entity_poly.pdbx_seq_one_letter_code
_entity_poly.pdbx_strand_id
1 'polypeptide(L)'
;MFNVNKKLWSFNFGCLIAGSLVWLVQLGNLAPVPSILHPHTDFILDYYPGLVTAITASLASFLLLTLMHKGFKLCASEHTFWLLLPTLCFVTLTLSIGPFLFLTILYAAIPMLFILLFSAITFRLKAQKKTALYAKAL
;
A
#
# COMPACT_ATOMS: atom_id res chain seq x y z
N MET A 1 -11.01 10.20 24.09
CA MET A 1 -9.83 10.33 23.20
C MET A 1 -8.86 9.24 23.61
N PHE A 2 -8.73 8.15 22.85
CA PHE A 2 -7.82 7.07 23.25
C PHE A 2 -6.38 7.58 23.18
N ASN A 3 -5.64 7.47 24.29
CA ASN A 3 -4.22 7.79 24.34
C ASN A 3 -3.45 6.62 23.71
N VAL A 4 -3.48 6.55 22.38
CA VAL A 4 -2.88 5.43 21.63
C VAL A 4 -1.44 5.72 21.27
N ASN A 5 -0.56 4.75 21.51
CA ASN A 5 0.84 4.81 21.09
C ASN A 5 0.91 4.80 19.55
N LYS A 6 1.18 5.98 18.97
CA LYS A 6 1.20 6.19 17.52
C LYS A 6 2.21 5.32 16.78
N LYS A 7 3.35 5.02 17.40
CA LYS A 7 4.39 4.15 16.80
C LYS A 7 3.90 2.71 16.69
N LEU A 8 3.32 2.19 17.77
CA LEU A 8 2.78 0.84 17.83
C LEU A 8 1.65 0.65 16.82
N TRP A 9 0.73 1.62 16.73
CA TRP A 9 -0.35 1.56 15.75
C TRP A 9 0.14 1.67 14.31
N SER A 10 1.12 2.53 14.03
CA SER A 10 1.73 2.59 12.70
C SER A 10 2.37 1.26 12.30
N PHE A 11 3.01 0.56 13.24
CA PHE A 11 3.55 -0.77 13.01
C PHE A 11 2.44 -1.80 12.75
N ASN A 12 1.37 -1.80 13.54
CA ASN A 12 0.21 -2.68 13.32
C ASN A 12 -0.43 -2.46 11.94
N PHE A 13 -0.56 -1.20 11.50
CA PHE A 13 -1.01 -0.90 10.15
C PHE A 13 -0.05 -1.42 9.08
N GLY A 14 1.26 -1.34 9.31
CA GLY A 14 2.26 -1.94 8.43
C GLY A 14 2.09 -3.45 8.33
N CYS A 15 1.84 -4.14 9.46
CA CYS A 15 1.55 -5.58 9.46
C CYS A 15 0.25 -5.92 8.73
N LEU A 16 -0.80 -5.10 8.88
CA LEU A 16 -2.05 -5.26 8.14
C LEU A 16 -1.85 -5.09 6.63
N ILE A 17 -1.03 -4.12 6.21
CA ILE A 17 -0.66 -3.93 4.79
C ILE A 17 0.14 -5.14 4.28
N ALA A 18 1.10 -5.62 5.06
CA ALA A 18 1.91 -6.78 4.67
C ALA A 18 1.04 -8.05 4.52
N GLY A 19 0.14 -8.31 5.47
CA GLY A 19 -0.77 -9.45 5.40
C GLY A 19 -1.79 -9.33 4.26
N SER A 20 -2.27 -8.12 3.96
CA SER A 20 -3.25 -7.91 2.88
C SER A 20 -2.68 -8.14 1.49
N LEU A 21 -1.35 -8.06 1.30
CA LEU A 21 -0.70 -8.38 0.01
C LEU A 21 -1.08 -9.77 -0.50
N VAL A 22 -1.06 -10.77 0.38
CA VAL A 22 -1.39 -12.16 0.02
C VAL A 22 -2.85 -12.29 -0.40
N TRP A 23 -3.75 -11.64 0.35
CA TRP A 23 -5.17 -11.63 0.02
C TRP A 23 -5.47 -10.89 -1.29
N LEU A 24 -4.80 -9.78 -1.55
CA LEU A 24 -4.96 -9.03 -2.79
C LEU A 24 -4.51 -9.83 -4.01
N VAL A 25 -3.39 -10.54 -3.91
CA VAL A 25 -2.92 -11.48 -4.93
C VAL A 25 -3.95 -12.58 -5.16
N GLN A 26 -4.50 -13.16 -4.09
CA GLN A 26 -5.49 -14.21 -4.21
C GLN A 26 -6.77 -13.72 -4.88
N LEU A 27 -7.20 -12.49 -4.60
CA LEU A 27 -8.35 -11.87 -5.29
C LEU A 27 -8.08 -11.69 -6.79
N GLY A 28 -6.87 -11.28 -7.18
CA GLY A 28 -6.50 -11.17 -8.59
C GLY A 28 -6.54 -12.51 -9.32
N ASN A 29 -6.09 -13.60 -8.67
CA ASN A 29 -6.12 -14.94 -9.23
C ASN A 29 -7.53 -15.53 -9.35
N LEU A 30 -8.45 -15.12 -8.48
CA LEU A 30 -9.85 -15.58 -8.49
C LEU A 30 -10.78 -14.68 -9.33
N ALA A 31 -10.26 -13.60 -9.90
CA ALA A 31 -11.07 -12.62 -10.60
C ALA A 31 -11.62 -13.20 -11.92
N PRO A 32 -12.94 -13.07 -12.18
CA PRO A 32 -13.54 -13.58 -13.40
C PRO A 32 -13.11 -12.76 -14.61
N VAL A 33 -12.54 -13.44 -15.61
CA VAL A 33 -12.08 -12.82 -16.85
C VAL A 33 -13.28 -12.36 -17.69
N PRO A 34 -13.33 -11.11 -18.17
CA PRO A 34 -14.38 -10.63 -19.04
C PRO A 34 -14.35 -11.32 -20.40
N SER A 35 -15.52 -11.62 -20.96
CA SER A 35 -15.65 -12.29 -22.27
C SER A 35 -14.97 -11.55 -23.44
N ILE A 36 -14.83 -10.22 -23.34
CA ILE A 36 -14.10 -9.38 -24.31
C ILE A 36 -12.61 -9.76 -24.42
N LEU A 37 -12.02 -10.32 -23.37
CA LEU A 37 -10.61 -10.69 -23.34
C LEU A 37 -10.34 -12.13 -23.77
N HIS A 38 -11.38 -12.97 -23.91
CA HIS A 38 -11.25 -14.37 -24.35
C HIS A 38 -10.45 -14.58 -25.65
N PRO A 39 -10.50 -13.72 -26.69
CA PRO A 39 -9.65 -13.87 -27.87
C PRO A 39 -8.16 -13.56 -27.62
N HIS A 40 -7.79 -13.03 -26.45
CA HIS A 40 -6.43 -12.65 -26.07
C HIS A 40 -5.91 -13.52 -24.92
N THR A 41 -5.83 -14.84 -25.15
CA THR A 41 -5.46 -15.84 -24.14
C THR A 41 -4.11 -15.59 -23.47
N ASP A 42 -3.12 -15.12 -24.22
CA ASP A 42 -1.77 -14.84 -23.70
C ASP A 42 -1.81 -13.68 -22.69
N PHE A 43 -2.62 -12.66 -22.96
CA PHE A 43 -2.82 -11.55 -22.03
C PHE A 43 -3.54 -11.97 -20.74
N ILE A 44 -4.52 -12.86 -20.87
CA ILE A 44 -5.28 -13.39 -19.73
C ILE A 44 -4.36 -14.14 -18.78
N LEU A 45 -3.47 -14.99 -19.29
CA LEU A 45 -2.65 -15.83 -18.46
C LEU A 45 -1.52 -15.03 -17.76
N ASP A 46 -0.89 -14.13 -18.50
CA ASP A 46 0.36 -13.49 -18.04
C ASP A 46 0.14 -12.16 -17.31
N TYR A 47 -0.90 -11.40 -17.64
CA TYR A 47 -1.04 -10.01 -17.18
C TYR A 47 -2.33 -9.70 -16.43
N TYR A 48 -3.44 -10.38 -16.75
CA TYR A 48 -4.74 -10.05 -16.17
C TYR A 48 -4.79 -10.18 -14.64
N PRO A 49 -4.33 -11.29 -14.01
CA PRO A 49 -4.34 -11.40 -12.54
C PRO A 49 -3.48 -10.33 -11.86
N GLY A 50 -2.33 -10.01 -12.44
CA GLY A 50 -1.43 -8.95 -11.94
C GLY A 50 -2.07 -7.57 -12.02
N LEU A 51 -2.77 -7.27 -13.11
CA LEU A 51 -3.47 -6.00 -13.32
C LEU A 51 -4.64 -5.84 -12.33
N VAL A 52 -5.46 -6.87 -12.15
CA VAL A 52 -6.55 -6.86 -11.16
C VAL A 52 -5.98 -6.69 -9.74
N THR A 53 -4.90 -7.41 -9.43
CA THR A 53 -4.19 -7.26 -8.16
C THR A 53 -3.71 -5.83 -7.94
N ALA A 54 -3.12 -5.20 -8.96
CA ALA A 54 -2.61 -3.83 -8.85
C ALA A 54 -3.73 -2.79 -8.62
N ILE A 55 -4.86 -2.92 -9.33
CA ILE A 55 -6.02 -2.02 -9.17
C ILE A 55 -6.63 -2.18 -7.76
N THR A 56 -6.86 -3.42 -7.33
CA THR A 56 -7.42 -3.71 -6.01
C THR A 56 -6.49 -3.28 -4.88
N ALA A 57 -5.18 -3.50 -5.02
CA ALA A 57 -4.17 -3.03 -4.07
C ALA A 57 -4.12 -1.51 -3.96
N SER A 58 -4.31 -0.82 -5.09
CA SER A 58 -4.39 0.63 -5.13
C SER A 58 -5.61 1.13 -4.33
N LEU A 59 -6.78 0.55 -4.59
CA LEU A 59 -8.01 0.90 -3.87
C LEU A 59 -7.90 0.59 -2.36
N ALA A 60 -7.35 -0.58 -2.00
CA ALA A 60 -7.12 -0.97 -0.62
C ALA A 60 -6.17 0.00 0.10
N SER A 61 -5.14 0.48 -0.58
CA SER A 61 -4.21 1.49 -0.03
C SER A 61 -4.90 2.82 0.25
N PHE A 62 -5.75 3.29 -0.66
CA PHE A 62 -6.54 4.51 -0.42
C PHE A 62 -7.49 4.36 0.76
N LEU A 63 -8.16 3.20 0.87
CA LEU A 63 -9.04 2.89 2.00
C LEU A 63 -8.26 2.87 3.33
N LEU A 64 -7.12 2.18 3.37
CA LEU A 64 -6.25 2.12 4.55
C LEU A 64 -5.75 3.49 4.96
N LEU A 65 -5.28 4.32 4.02
CA LEU A 65 -4.88 5.70 4.31
C LEU A 65 -6.03 6.52 4.89
N THR A 66 -7.24 6.36 4.36
CA THR A 66 -8.43 7.05 4.86
C THR A 66 -8.79 6.60 6.27
N LEU A 67 -8.71 5.31 6.56
CA LEU A 67 -8.93 4.73 7.89
C LEU A 67 -7.87 5.18 8.90
N MET A 68 -6.60 5.19 8.51
CA MET A 68 -5.50 5.69 9.36
C MET A 68 -5.70 7.17 9.71
N HIS A 69 -6.10 7.98 8.73
CA HIS A 69 -6.29 9.41 8.92
C HIS A 69 -7.54 9.72 9.75
N LYS A 70 -8.70 9.13 9.42
CA LYS A 70 -9.97 9.40 10.10
C LYS A 70 -10.11 8.69 11.45
N GLY A 71 -9.70 7.44 11.54
CA GLY A 71 -9.89 6.61 12.74
C GLY A 71 -8.87 6.90 13.83
N PHE A 72 -7.60 7.03 13.46
CA PHE A 72 -6.49 7.08 14.42
C PHE A 72 -5.74 8.41 14.44
N LYS A 73 -6.12 9.37 13.57
CA LYS A 73 -5.38 10.63 13.34
C LYS A 73 -3.88 10.38 13.12
N LEU A 74 -3.54 9.24 12.51
CA LEU A 74 -2.18 8.86 12.20
C LEU A 74 -1.79 9.49 10.87
N CYS A 75 -0.77 10.34 10.90
CA CYS A 75 -0.12 10.80 9.69
C CYS A 75 0.88 9.74 9.25
N ALA A 76 0.66 9.13 8.09
CA ALA A 76 1.61 8.21 7.47
C ALA A 76 3.02 8.82 7.31
N SER A 77 3.12 10.15 7.28
CA SER A 77 4.37 10.90 7.24
C SER A 77 5.15 10.93 8.57
N GLU A 78 4.52 10.79 9.74
CA GLU A 78 5.21 10.93 11.03
C GLU A 78 6.03 9.67 11.36
N HIS A 79 5.53 8.49 10.98
CA HIS A 79 6.12 7.19 11.31
C HIS A 79 6.24 6.29 10.08
N THR A 80 6.59 6.87 8.93
CA THR A 80 6.71 6.17 7.64
C THR A 80 7.61 4.94 7.72
N PHE A 81 8.70 5.02 8.49
CA PHE A 81 9.59 3.88 8.74
C PHE A 81 8.86 2.70 9.40
N TRP A 82 8.10 2.93 10.47
CA TRP A 82 7.37 1.88 11.19
C TRP A 82 6.22 1.30 10.38
N LEU A 83 5.64 2.10 9.48
CA LEU A 83 4.60 1.65 8.55
C LEU A 83 5.17 0.76 7.43
N LEU A 84 6.35 1.12 6.88
CA LEU A 84 6.96 0.43 5.74
C LEU A 84 7.75 -0.82 6.15
N LEU A 85 8.30 -0.85 7.37
CA LEU A 85 9.18 -1.92 7.84
C LEU A 85 8.55 -3.32 7.73
N PRO A 86 7.30 -3.56 8.16
CA PRO A 86 6.68 -4.88 8.02
C PRO A 86 6.49 -5.30 6.56
N THR A 87 6.09 -4.36 5.70
CA THR A 87 5.88 -4.60 4.27
C THR A 87 7.19 -4.94 3.57
N LEU A 88 8.26 -4.20 3.84
CA LEU A 88 9.59 -4.48 3.29
C LEU A 88 10.11 -5.84 3.78
N CYS A 89 9.98 -6.11 5.09
CA CYS A 89 10.35 -7.40 5.67
C CYS A 89 9.60 -8.55 4.99
N PHE A 90 8.30 -8.40 4.78
CA PHE A 90 7.47 -9.40 4.10
C PHE A 90 7.92 -9.64 2.65
N VAL A 91 8.19 -8.57 1.89
CA VAL A 91 8.69 -8.69 0.51
C VAL A 91 10.06 -9.38 0.48
N THR A 92 10.97 -9.04 1.40
CA THR A 92 12.28 -9.70 1.47
C THR A 92 12.16 -11.17 1.87
N LEU A 93 11.30 -11.50 2.82
CA LEU A 93 11.05 -12.89 3.22
C LEU A 93 10.43 -13.69 2.08
N THR A 94 9.50 -13.09 1.33
CA THR A 94 8.93 -13.70 0.12
C THR A 94 10.01 -14.02 -0.90
N LEU A 95 10.94 -13.10 -1.13
CA LEU A 95 12.06 -13.33 -2.05
C LEU A 95 12.95 -14.50 -1.61
N SER A 96 13.22 -14.62 -0.31
CA SER A 96 14.08 -15.68 0.24
C SER A 96 13.41 -17.06 0.30
N ILE A 97 12.11 -17.12 0.61
CA ILE A 97 11.40 -18.37 0.90
C ILE A 97 10.61 -18.88 -0.31
N GLY A 98 10.09 -17.98 -1.13
CA GLY A 98 9.17 -18.30 -2.22
C GLY A 98 9.38 -17.41 -3.44
N PRO A 99 10.52 -17.54 -4.15
CA PRO A 99 10.86 -16.68 -5.29
C PRO A 99 9.82 -16.73 -6.42
N PHE A 100 9.12 -17.84 -6.58
CA PHE A 100 8.03 -17.97 -7.57
C PHE A 100 6.83 -17.05 -7.28
N LEU A 101 6.58 -16.72 -6.00
CA LEU A 101 5.48 -15.83 -5.59
C LEU A 101 5.90 -14.37 -5.55
N PHE A 102 7.21 -14.10 -5.65
CA PHE A 102 7.77 -12.76 -5.52
C PHE A 102 7.20 -11.80 -6.56
N LEU A 103 7.16 -12.22 -7.82
CA LEU A 103 6.68 -11.38 -8.93
C LEU A 103 5.19 -11.06 -8.77
N THR A 104 4.40 -12.03 -8.33
CA THR A 104 2.97 -11.85 -8.05
C THR A 104 2.72 -10.90 -6.88
N ILE A 105 3.49 -11.03 -5.79
CA ILE A 105 3.40 -10.12 -4.63
C ILE A 105 3.84 -8.71 -5.02
N LEU A 106 4.77 -8.57 -5.96
CA LEU A 106 5.24 -7.27 -6.42
C LEU A 106 4.15 -6.47 -7.14
N TYR A 107 3.25 -7.13 -7.89
CA TYR A 107 2.06 -6.50 -8.48
C TYR A 107 1.13 -5.88 -7.43
N ALA A 108 1.10 -6.40 -6.20
CA ALA A 108 0.38 -5.79 -5.08
C ALA A 108 1.24 -4.75 -4.35
N ALA A 109 2.51 -5.06 -4.08
CA ALA A 109 3.38 -4.26 -3.23
C ALA A 109 3.75 -2.92 -3.86
N ILE A 110 4.10 -2.90 -5.15
CA ILE A 110 4.48 -1.65 -5.85
C ILE A 110 3.38 -0.59 -5.77
N PRO A 111 2.13 -0.84 -6.21
CA PRO A 111 1.09 0.19 -6.16
C PRO A 111 0.78 0.64 -4.74
N MET A 112 0.80 -0.26 -3.76
CA MET A 112 0.60 0.11 -2.36
C MET A 112 1.71 1.04 -1.85
N LEU A 113 2.98 0.65 -2.05
CA LEU A 113 4.13 1.44 -1.64
C LEU A 113 4.15 2.80 -2.33
N PHE A 114 3.81 2.86 -3.62
CA PHE A 114 3.73 4.10 -4.39
C PHE A 114 2.71 5.08 -3.78
N ILE A 115 1.50 4.61 -3.48
CA ILE A 115 0.44 5.43 -2.87
C ILE A 115 0.85 5.89 -1.46
N LEU A 116 1.44 5.00 -0.66
CA LEU A 116 1.93 5.35 0.68
C LEU A 116 3.03 6.41 0.63
N LEU A 117 4.04 6.25 -0.23
CA LEU A 117 5.10 7.24 -0.41
C LEU A 117 4.55 8.57 -0.93
N PHE A 118 3.70 8.54 -1.96
CA PHE A 118 3.12 9.74 -2.54
C PHE A 118 2.30 10.52 -1.50
N SER A 119 1.51 9.80 -0.69
CA SER A 119 0.79 10.41 0.42
C SER A 119 1.76 11.04 1.44
N ALA A 120 2.82 10.34 1.84
CA ALA A 120 3.81 10.86 2.78
C ALA A 120 4.50 12.13 2.24
N ILE A 121 4.89 12.14 0.96
CA ILE A 121 5.52 13.30 0.31
C ILE A 121 4.57 14.49 0.27
N THR A 122 3.32 14.28 -0.18
CA THR A 122 2.33 15.37 -0.27
C THR A 122 2.01 15.97 1.11
N PHE A 123 1.96 15.15 2.16
CA PHE A 123 1.80 15.63 3.55
C PHE A 123 3.02 16.45 4.02
N ARG A 124 4.26 16.00 3.74
CA ARG A 124 5.47 16.76 4.10
C ARG A 124 5.54 18.11 3.40
N LEU A 125 5.22 18.15 2.10
CA LEU A 125 5.20 19.39 1.32
C LEU A 125 4.15 20.37 1.86
N LYS A 126 2.96 19.89 2.23
CA LYS A 126 1.92 20.73 2.86
C LYS A 126 2.36 21.28 4.21
N ALA A 127 3.06 20.48 5.03
CA ALA A 127 3.60 20.94 6.32
C ALA A 127 4.65 22.04 6.13
N GLN A 128 5.60 21.85 5.19
CA GLN A 128 6.63 22.84 4.87
C GLN A 128 6.04 24.16 4.37
N LYS A 129 5.03 24.11 3.49
CA LYS A 129 4.34 25.32 3.00
C LYS A 129 3.69 26.12 4.13
N LYS A 130 3.09 25.45 5.13
CA LYS A 130 2.51 26.13 6.30
C LYS A 130 3.58 26.85 7.11
N THR A 131 4.71 26.19 7.40
CA THR A 131 5.82 26.79 8.15
C THR A 131 6.41 28.00 7.42
N ALA A 132 6.61 27.89 6.11
CA ALA A 132 7.12 28.99 5.29
C ALA A 132 6.18 30.20 5.21
N LEU A 133 4.86 29.98 5.28
CA LEU A 133 3.86 31.05 5.26
C LEU A 133 3.80 31.79 6.60
N TYR A 134 3.93 31.08 7.72
CA TYR A 134 4.07 31.70 9.05
C TYR A 134 5.37 32.49 9.19
N ALA A 135 6.48 31.99 8.65
CA ALA A 135 7.77 32.70 8.69
C ALA A 135 7.81 33.98 7.83
N LYS A 136 6.89 34.13 6.87
CA LYS A 136 6.72 35.36 6.08
C LYS A 136 5.73 36.36 6.69
N ALA A 137 4.95 35.95 7.69
CA ALA A 137 3.94 36.78 8.34
C ALA A 137 4.43 37.44 9.63
N LEU A 138 5.71 37.22 10.00
CA LEU A 138 6.40 37.76 11.17
C LEU A 138 7.57 38.61 10.69
#